data_AF-A0A661FZA1-F1
#
_entry.id   AF-A0A661FZA1-F1
#
_cell.length_a   1.000
_cell.length_b   1.000
_cell.length_c   1.000
_cell.angle_alpha   90.00
_cell.angle_beta   90.00
_cell.angle_gamma   90.00
#
_symmetry.space_group_name_H-M   'P 1'
#
loop_
_entity.id
_entity.type
_entity.pdbx_description
1 polymer ?
#
loop_
_entity_poly.entity_id
_entity_poly.type
_entity_poly.pdbx_seq_one_letter_code
_entity_poly.pdbx_strand_id
1 'polypeptide(L)' 'MKVEQIWTANAYRNFNYLIACPESGEALAIDPLDYNKCL' A
#
# COMPACT_ATOMS: atom_id res chain seq x y z
N MET A 1 0.22 15.51 3.78
CA MET A 1 -0.19 14.10 3.92
C MET A 1 -0.92 13.67 2.67
N LYS A 2 -0.44 12.66 1.95
CA LYS A 2 -1.08 12.10 0.74
C LYS A 2 -1.46 10.64 1.02
N VAL A 3 -2.65 10.23 0.62
CA VAL A 3 -3.16 8.86 0.79
C VAL A 3 -3.68 8.38 -0.56
N GLU A 4 -3.18 7.26 -1.03
CA GLU A 4 -3.59 6.66 -2.30
C GLU A 4 -4.02 5.21 -2.05
N GLN A 5 -5.20 4.85 -2.55
CA GLN A 5 -5.65 3.47 -2.65
C GLN A 5 -5.28 2.94 -4.02
N ILE A 6 -4.61 1.79 -4.05
CA ILE A 6 -4.07 1.22 -5.28
C ILE A 6 -4.70 -0.17 -5.46
N TRP A 7 -5.38 -0.37 -6.60
CA TRP A 7 -5.89 -1.68 -7.00
C TRP A 7 -4.76 -2.48 -7.66
N THR A 8 -4.47 -3.67 -7.14
CA THR A 8 -3.32 -4.47 -7.59
C THR A 8 -3.68 -5.73 -8.35
N ALA A 9 -4.98 -5.99 -8.57
CA ALA A 9 -5.47 -7.18 -9.25
C ALA A 9 -4.92 -8.51 -8.69
N ASN A 10 -4.69 -8.56 -7.38
CA ASN A 10 -4.17 -9.74 -6.68
C ASN A 10 -5.32 -10.69 -6.28
N ALA A 11 -5.04 -12.00 -6.30
CA ALA A 11 -5.94 -13.00 -5.77
C ALA A 11 -5.96 -12.97 -4.22
N TYR A 12 -7.11 -12.59 -3.66
CA TYR A 12 -7.42 -12.51 -2.22
C TYR A 12 -6.96 -11.24 -1.48
N ARG A 13 -6.10 -10.40 -2.08
CA ARG A 13 -5.81 -9.04 -1.60
C ARG A 13 -6.06 -8.02 -2.71
N ASN A 14 -7.05 -7.19 -2.44
CA ASN A 14 -7.67 -6.36 -3.45
C ASN A 14 -6.97 -5.00 -3.58
N PHE A 15 -6.64 -4.37 -2.45
CA PHE A 15 -6.05 -3.03 -2.43
C PHE A 15 -4.87 -2.93 -1.46
N ASN A 16 -3.87 -2.15 -1.85
CA ASN A 16 -2.83 -1.64 -0.97
C ASN A 16 -2.98 -0.13 -0.82
N TYR A 17 -2.33 0.44 0.21
CA TYR A 17 -2.36 1.87 0.44
C TYR A 17 -0.95 2.45 0.53
N LEU A 18 -0.76 3.63 -0.05
CA LEU A 18 0.44 4.44 0.11
C LEU A 18 0.09 5.70 0.89
N ILE A 19 0.79 5.91 2.00
CA ILE A 19 0.70 7.12 2.81
C ILE A 19 2.03 7.85 2.72
N ALA A 20 2.02 9.13 2.35
CA ALA A 20 3.24 9.92 2.19
C ALA A 20 3.18 11.29 2.88
N CYS A 21 4.30 11.67 3.50
CA CYS A 21 4.55 13.01 4.03
C CYS A 21 5.33 13.85 3.00
N PRO A 22 4.74 14.90 2.41
CA PRO A 22 5.44 15.70 1.40
C PRO A 22 6.56 16.58 1.98
N GLU A 23 6.52 16.87 3.29
CA GLU A 23 7.51 17.73 3.96
C GLU A 23 8.78 16.95 4.32
N SER A 24 8.65 15.75 4.87
CA SER A 24 9.80 14.90 5.23
C SER A 24 10.25 13.96 4.11
N GLY A 25 9.37 13.69 3.13
CA GLY A 25 9.62 12.70 2.08
C GLY A 25 9.41 11.25 2.52
N GLU A 26 8.99 11.02 3.77
CA GLU A 26 8.73 9.68 4.29
C GLU A 26 7.44 9.09 3.70
N ALA A 27 7.43 7.75 3.57
CA ALA A 27 6.27 7.02 3.10
C ALA A 27 6.10 5.67 3.81
N LEU A 28 4.84 5.26 3.95
CA LEU A 28 4.41 3.98 4.50
C LEU A 28 3.53 3.26 3.49
N ALA A 29 3.85 1.99 3.22
CA ALA A 29 3.01 1.09 2.44
C ALA A 29 2.22 0.16 3.40
N ILE A 30 0.89 0.14 3.25
CA ILE A 30 -0.01 -0.76 3.99
C ILE A 30 -0.47 -1.86 3.07
N ASP A 31 -0.42 -3.10 3.59
CA ASP A 31 -0.71 -4.33 2.86
C ASP A 31 -0.04 -4.37 1.48
N PRO A 32 1.29 -4.20 1.40
CA PRO A 32 1.96 -4.22 0.11
C PRO A 32 1.75 -5.58 -0.57
N LEU A 33 1.77 -5.56 -1.90
CA LEU A 33 1.44 -6.71 -2.73
C LEU A 33 2.20 -7.96 -2.27
N ASP A 34 1.46 -8.98 -1.84
CA ASP A 34 1.99 -10.26 -1.36
C ASP A 34 3.06 -10.12 -0.25
N TYR A 35 2.82 -9.26 0.77
CA TYR A 35 3.82 -8.92 1.81
C TYR A 35 4.42 -10.09 2.61
N ASN A 36 4.04 -11.33 2.34
CA ASN A 36 4.89 -12.54 2.37
C ASN A 36 4.09 -13.82 2.02
N LYS A 37 2.75 -13.76 1.94
CA LYS A 37 1.80 -14.91 1.88
C LYS A 37 2.01 -15.92 3.05
N CYS A 38 1.03 -16.72 3.49
CA CYS A 38 -0.20 -17.18 2.84
C CYS A 38 -1.48 -16.90 3.65
N LEU A 39 -2.59 -17.27 3.00
CA LEU A 39 -4.01 -17.09 3.36
C LEU A 39 -4.37 -17.55 4.77
#